data_AF-A0A538Q6D8-F1
#
_entry.id   AF-A0A538Q6D8-F1
#
_cell.length_a   1.000
_cell.length_b   1.000
_cell.length_c   1.000
_cell.angle_alpha   90.00
_cell.angle_beta   90.00
_cell.angle_gamma   90.00
#
_symmetry.space_group_name_H-M   'P 1'
#
loop_
_entity.id
_entity.type
_entity.pdbx_description
1 polymer ?
#
loop_
_entity_poly.entity_id
_entity_poly.type
_entity_poly.pdbx_seq_one_letter_code
_entity_poly.pdbx_strand_id
1 'polypeptide(L)' 'MNLSAPFIRRPKATWLLAAALLLAGAAAFTQLPVSPLPKVDFPTISVNSNLPGASPLTMATAVAMPLERRFGRIAGVSEI' A
#
# COMPACT_ATOMS: atom_id res chain seq x y z
N MET A 1 -40.20 -12.35 18.49
CA MET A 1 -39.03 -13.22 18.25
C MET A 1 -37.96 -12.81 19.26
N ASN A 2 -37.54 -13.71 20.16
CA ASN A 2 -36.64 -13.36 21.26
C ASN A 2 -35.22 -13.84 20.97
N LEU A 3 -34.38 -12.93 20.47
CA LEU A 3 -32.99 -13.20 20.11
C LEU A 3 -32.13 -13.65 21.31
N SER A 4 -32.47 -13.16 22.52
CA SER A 4 -31.71 -13.43 23.76
C SER A 4 -32.11 -14.76 24.46
N ALA A 5 -33.30 -15.29 24.19
CA ALA A 5 -33.80 -16.51 24.82
C ALA A 5 -32.89 -17.76 24.66
N PRO A 6 -32.30 -18.05 23.48
CA PRO A 6 -31.39 -19.19 23.34
C PRO A 6 -30.08 -19.04 24.14
N PHE A 7 -29.55 -17.82 24.27
CA PHE A 7 -28.32 -17.55 25.02
C PHE A 7 -28.51 -17.72 26.54
N ILE A 8 -29.69 -17.35 27.05
CA ILE A 8 -30.04 -17.52 28.48
C ILE A 8 -30.31 -18.99 28.82
N ARG A 9 -30.99 -19.72 27.93
CA ARG A 9 -31.35 -21.12 28.16
C ARG A 9 -30.15 -22.07 28.07
N ARG A 10 -29.06 -21.68 27.40
CA ARG A 10 -27.82 -22.48 27.28
C ARG A 10 -26.58 -21.72 27.80
N PRO A 11 -26.49 -21.47 29.11
CA PRO A 11 -25.43 -20.63 29.69
C PRO A 11 -24.01 -21.19 29.43
N LYS A 12 -23.84 -22.52 29.44
CA LYS A 12 -22.55 -23.16 29.13
C LYS A 12 -22.10 -22.90 27.69
N ALA A 13 -23.03 -23.00 26.72
CA ALA A 13 -22.72 -22.77 25.32
C ALA A 13 -22.40 -21.29 25.03
N THR A 14 -23.13 -20.38 25.66
CA THR A 14 -22.88 -18.93 25.55
C THR A 14 -21.51 -18.55 26.11
N TRP A 15 -21.10 -19.14 27.24
CA TRP A 15 -19.80 -18.88 27.82
C TRP A 15 -18.65 -19.44 26.96
N LEU A 16 -18.83 -20.64 26.38
CA LEU A 16 -17.88 -21.21 25.41
C LEU A 16 -17.75 -20.34 24.16
N LEU A 17 -18.87 -19.81 23.64
CA LEU A 17 -18.85 -18.89 22.50
C LEU A 17 -18.09 -17.60 22.84
N ALA A 18 -18.35 -17.02 24.02
CA ALA A 18 -17.66 -15.83 24.48
C ALA A 18 -16.15 -16.07 24.65
N ALA A 19 -15.75 -17.21 25.22
CA ALA A 19 -14.35 -17.60 25.36
C ALA A 19 -13.68 -17.81 23.99
N ALA A 20 -14.37 -18.44 23.04
CA ALA A 20 -13.86 -18.62 21.67
C ALA A 20 -13.62 -17.28 20.97
N LEU A 21 -14.56 -16.34 21.08
CA LEU A 21 -14.42 -14.98 20.55
C LEU A 21 -13.25 -14.23 21.19
N LEU A 22 -13.10 -14.33 22.51
CA LEU A 22 -12.01 -13.69 23.26
C LEU A 22 -10.65 -14.24 22.82
N LEU A 23 -10.50 -15.56 22.73
CA LEU A 23 -9.26 -16.20 22.28
C LEU A 23 -8.93 -15.88 20.83
N ALA A 24 -9.93 -15.89 19.93
CA ALA A 24 -9.75 -15.49 18.54
C ALA A 24 -9.31 -14.02 18.43
N GLY A 25 -9.93 -13.13 19.22
CA GLY A 25 -9.54 -11.72 19.30
C GLY A 25 -8.12 -11.53 19.82
N ALA A 26 -7.73 -12.25 20.88
CA ALA A 26 -6.38 -12.18 21.43
C ALA A 26 -5.33 -12.68 20.43
N ALA A 27 -5.61 -13.76 19.71
CA ALA A 27 -4.74 -14.28 18.66
C ALA A 27 -4.65 -13.35 17.44
N ALA A 28 -5.76 -12.73 17.04
CA ALA A 28 -5.78 -11.74 15.96
C ALA A 28 -5.03 -10.45 16.35
N PHE A 29 -5.10 -10.06 17.63
CA PHE A 29 -4.45 -8.86 18.13
C PHE A 29 -2.94 -8.91 18.00
N THR A 30 -2.33 -10.08 18.24
CA THR A 30 -0.87 -10.26 18.08
C THR A 30 -0.43 -10.33 16.62
N GLN A 31 -1.35 -10.59 15.69
CA GLN A 31 -1.07 -10.66 14.25
C GLN A 31 -1.32 -9.34 13.52
N LEU A 32 -1.83 -8.30 14.19
CA LEU A 32 -2.06 -7.00 13.58
C LEU A 32 -0.72 -6.38 13.17
N PRO A 33 -0.49 -6.15 11.85
CA PRO A 33 0.74 -5.53 11.39
C PRO A 33 0.75 -4.05 11.78
N VAL A 34 1.68 -3.67 12.64
CA VAL A 34 1.93 -2.25 12.94
C VAL A 34 2.82 -1.67 11.84
N SER A 35 2.22 -0.84 10.97
CA SER A 35 2.99 -0.07 9.98
C SER A 35 3.30 1.30 10.56
N PRO A 36 4.57 1.65 10.81
CA PRO A 36 4.94 2.91 11.49
C PRO A 36 4.67 4.14 10.64
N LEU A 37 4.53 3.98 9.32
CA LEU A 37 4.11 5.02 8.40
C LEU A 37 3.09 4.41 7.42
N PRO A 38 2.08 5.18 6.98
CA PRO A 38 1.27 4.79 5.84
C PRO A 38 2.21 4.54 4.65
N LYS A 39 2.02 3.44 3.93
CA LYS A 39 2.72 3.19 2.67
C LYS A 39 2.23 4.23 1.66
N VAL A 40 2.93 5.36 1.60
CA VAL A 40 2.77 6.32 0.51
C VAL A 40 3.67 5.79 -0.59
N ASP A 41 3.10 4.95 -1.44
CA ASP A 41 3.79 4.51 -2.64
C ASP A 41 3.91 5.74 -3.56
N PHE A 42 5.13 6.30 -3.66
CA PHE A 42 5.48 7.26 -4.69
C PHE A 42 6.03 6.45 -5.88
N PRO A 43 5.21 6.12 -6.89
CA PRO A 43 5.68 5.32 -8.01
C PRO A 43 6.67 6.13 -8.86
N THR A 44 7.97 5.91 -8.65
CA THR A 44 9.02 6.52 -9.47
C THR A 44 9.39 5.58 -10.62
N ILE A 45 9.39 6.11 -11.84
CA ILE A 45 9.86 5.40 -13.03
C ILE A 45 11.28 5.90 -13.36
N SER A 46 12.28 5.02 -13.28
CA SER A 46 13.65 5.35 -13.66
C SER A 46 13.89 5.05 -15.14
N VAL A 47 14.35 6.04 -15.89
CA VAL A 47 14.66 5.90 -17.33
C VAL A 47 16.12 6.27 -17.55
N ASN A 48 16.92 5.30 -18.01
CA ASN A 48 18.33 5.49 -18.31
C ASN A 48 18.56 5.57 -19.82
N SER A 49 19.32 6.57 -20.27
CA SER A 49 19.66 6.77 -21.69
C SER A 49 21.11 7.17 -21.83
N ASN A 50 21.86 6.44 -22.66
CA ASN A 50 23.29 6.64 -22.87
C ASN A 50 23.56 6.98 -24.34
N LEU A 51 24.39 8.01 -24.60
CA LEU A 51 24.92 8.32 -25.92
C LEU A 51 26.46 8.39 -25.83
N PRO A 52 27.18 7.36 -26.32
CA PRO A 52 28.63 7.31 -26.21
C PRO A 52 29.31 8.40 -27.03
N GLY A 53 30.31 9.06 -26.44
CA GLY A 53 31.09 10.12 -27.10
C GLY A 53 30.41 11.49 -27.16
N ALA A 54 29.24 11.67 -26.56
CA ALA A 54 28.57 12.96 -26.48
C ALA A 54 29.17 13.85 -25.39
N SER A 55 29.33 15.14 -25.71
CA SER A 55 29.61 16.16 -24.68
C SER A 55 28.38 16.32 -23.76
N PRO A 56 28.55 16.79 -22.50
CA PRO A 56 27.41 17.03 -21.60
C PRO A 56 26.34 17.96 -22.20
N LEU A 57 26.75 18.94 -23.00
CA LEU A 57 25.85 19.84 -23.71
C LEU A 57 25.03 19.13 -24.79
N THR A 58 25.67 18.21 -25.53
CA THR A 58 25.01 17.36 -26.53
C THR A 58 24.05 16.37 -25.86
N MET A 59 24.42 15.79 -24.71
CA MET A 59 23.53 14.92 -23.93
C MET A 59 22.26 15.64 -23.48
N ALA A 60 22.39 16.86 -22.95
CA ALA A 60 21.26 17.65 -22.48
C ALA A 60 20.28 17.99 -23.63
N THR A 61 20.81 18.45 -24.77
CA THR A 61 20.01 18.93 -25.89
C THR A 61 19.42 17.82 -26.75
N ALA A 62 20.18 16.76 -27.01
CA ALA A 62 19.79 15.68 -27.92
C ALA A 62 19.05 14.53 -27.23
N VAL A 63 19.24 14.33 -25.92
CA VAL A 63 18.65 13.20 -25.17
C VAL A 63 17.71 13.68 -24.07
N ALA A 64 18.16 14.52 -23.13
CA ALA A 64 17.34 14.93 -21.98
C ALA A 64 16.13 15.82 -22.37
N MET A 65 16.35 16.94 -23.07
CA MET A 65 15.28 17.84 -23.53
C MET A 65 14.18 17.15 -24.35
N PRO A 66 14.49 16.21 -25.26
CA PRO A 66 13.44 15.47 -25.92
C PRO A 66 12.69 14.55 -24.95
N LEU A 67 13.38 13.83 -24.06
CA LEU A 67 12.78 12.93 -23.08
C LEU A 67 11.79 13.66 -22.16
N GLU A 68 12.21 14.78 -21.55
CA GLU A 68 11.40 15.65 -20.69
C GLU A 68 10.13 16.12 -21.40
N ARG A 69 10.24 16.58 -22.66
CA ARG A 69 9.07 17.03 -23.43
C ARG A 69 8.06 15.92 -23.73
N ARG A 70 8.47 14.65 -23.75
CA ARG A 70 7.54 13.52 -23.92
C ARG A 70 6.93 13.14 -22.56
N PHE A 71 7.73 13.06 -21.50
CA PHE A 71 7.24 12.74 -20.16
C PHE A 71 6.32 13.81 -19.59
N GLY A 72 6.59 15.09 -19.82
CA GLY A 72 5.72 16.18 -19.39
C GLY A 72 4.36 16.25 -20.10
N ARG A 73 4.13 15.46 -21.17
CA ARG A 73 2.81 15.32 -21.80
C ARG A 73 1.98 14.17 -21.21
N ILE A 74 2.59 13.29 -20.43
CA ILE A 74 1.90 12.17 -19.80
C ILE A 74 1.13 12.73 -18.60
N ALA A 75 -0.19 12.59 -18.63
CA ALA A 75 -1.03 13.01 -17.52
C ALA A 75 -0.69 12.21 -16.26
N GLY A 76 -0.40 12.89 -15.15
CA GLY A 76 -0.07 12.28 -13.86
C GLY A 76 1.42 12.28 -13.49
N VAL A 77 2.30 12.85 -14.32
CA VAL A 77 3.70 13.10 -13.94
C VAL A 77 3.78 14.40 -13.14
N SER A 78 4.13 14.31 -11.86
CA SER A 78 4.26 15.46 -10.95
C SER A 78 5.66 16.07 -10.92
N GLU A 79 6.71 15.29 -11.26
CA GLU A 79 8.11 15.72 -11.29
C GLU A 79 8.92 14.87 -12.30
N ILE A 80 9.89 15.47 -13.00
CA ILE A 80 10.71 14.85 -14.06
C ILE A 80 12.19 15.13 -13.81
#